data_AF-A0A496UZ84-F1
#
_entry.id   AF-A0A496UZ84-F1
#
_cell.length_a   1.000
_cell.length_b   1.000
_cell.length_c   1.000
_cell.angle_alpha   90.00
_cell.angle_beta   90.00
_cell.angle_gamma   90.00
#
_symmetry.space_group_name_H-M   'P 1'
#
loop_
_entity.id
_entity.type
_entity.pdbx_description
1 polymer ?
#
loop_
_entity_poly.entity_id
_entity_poly.type
_entity_poly.pdbx_seq_one_letter_code
_entity_poly.pdbx_strand_id
1 'polypeptide(L)'
;MKELVFLLEEASMREVLKVLLPQLLPQEVEFKLIVHKGKQHLEKSISRRLRQWQIPNTHFVVVRDQNSADCIKLKQRLKDLCQQAGKTDALIRIVCHELESWFLGDLAAVEKAFNIKGLAKQQNQKKFRDPDRLANASEELGKLVKD
;
A
#
# COMPACT_ATOMS: atom_id res chain seq x y z
N MET A 1 23.99 -8.81 1.38
CA MET A 1 22.68 -8.51 1.99
C MET A 1 21.76 -8.01 0.89
N LYS A 2 20.52 -8.48 0.84
CA LYS A 2 19.53 -8.02 -0.16
C LYS A 2 18.70 -6.91 0.47
N GLU A 3 18.51 -5.81 -0.26
CA GLU A 3 17.70 -4.69 0.22
C GLU A 3 16.44 -4.56 -0.63
N LEU A 4 15.29 -4.41 0.03
CA LEU A 4 14.01 -4.06 -0.60
C LEU A 4 13.63 -2.61 -0.29
N VAL A 5 13.55 -1.76 -1.31
CA VAL A 5 13.15 -0.37 -1.14
C VAL A 5 11.73 -0.18 -1.64
N PHE A 6 10.83 0.16 -0.72
CA PHE A 6 9.45 0.48 -1.05
C PHE A 6 9.29 1.99 -1.27
N LEU A 7 8.77 2.38 -2.43
CA LEU A 7 8.29 3.72 -2.71
C LEU A 7 6.78 3.74 -2.54
N LEU A 8 6.30 4.47 -1.54
CA LEU A 8 4.90 4.46 -1.12
C LEU A 8 4.25 5.81 -1.46
N GLU A 9 3.03 5.78 -1.98
CA GLU A 9 2.24 7.00 -2.26
C GLU A 9 1.93 7.79 -0.98
N GLU A 10 1.63 7.09 0.12
CA GLU A 10 1.11 7.67 1.36
C GLU A 10 1.63 6.98 2.64
N ALA A 11 1.29 7.55 3.80
CA ALA A 11 1.84 7.15 5.10
C ALA A 11 1.15 5.93 5.73
N SER A 12 -0.15 5.76 5.50
CA SER A 12 -0.96 4.61 5.97
C SER A 12 -0.32 3.27 5.57
N MET A 13 0.04 3.11 4.31
CA MET A 13 0.70 1.93 3.78
C MET A 13 2.05 1.65 4.46
N ARG A 14 2.78 2.70 4.87
CA ARG A 14 4.02 2.51 5.63
C ARG A 14 3.76 1.82 6.96
N GLU A 15 2.74 2.24 7.68
CA GLU A 15 2.42 1.67 8.99
C GLU A 15 2.00 0.21 8.88
N VAL A 16 1.24 -0.15 7.85
CA VAL A 16 0.89 -1.54 7.54
C VAL A 16 2.13 -2.37 7.21
N LEU A 17 2.99 -1.88 6.32
CA LEU A 17 4.20 -2.62 5.91
C LEU A 17 5.22 -2.78 7.04
N LYS A 18 5.32 -1.84 7.99
CA LYS A 18 6.16 -1.99 9.18
C LYS A 18 5.78 -3.22 10.01
N VAL A 19 4.49 -3.56 10.06
CA VAL A 19 3.99 -4.72 10.82
C VAL A 19 4.08 -5.99 10.01
N LEU A 20 3.73 -5.95 8.72
CA LEU A 20 3.67 -7.15 7.88
C LEU A 20 5.05 -7.64 7.42
N LEU A 21 5.94 -6.74 6.98
CA LEU A 21 7.20 -7.15 6.37
C LEU A 21 8.10 -7.97 7.30
N PRO A 22 8.27 -7.65 8.60
CA PRO A 22 9.08 -8.48 9.50
C PRO A 22 8.57 -9.91 9.67
N GLN A 23 7.27 -10.16 9.41
CA GLN A 23 6.66 -11.49 9.51
C GLN A 23 6.75 -12.27 8.19
N LEU A 24 6.89 -11.56 7.06
CA LEU A 24 6.86 -12.13 5.72
C LEU A 24 8.26 -12.27 5.11
N LEU A 25 9.20 -11.42 5.49
CA LEU A 25 10.54 -11.40 4.92
C LEU A 25 11.50 -12.31 5.71
N PRO A 26 12.43 -13.00 5.03
CA PRO A 26 13.55 -13.67 5.69
C PRO A 26 14.41 -12.67 6.48
N GLN A 27 15.07 -13.14 7.55
CA GLN A 27 15.88 -12.29 8.43
C GLN A 27 17.04 -11.58 7.72
N GLU A 28 17.52 -12.14 6.60
CA GLU A 28 18.66 -11.62 5.84
C GLU A 28 18.26 -10.54 4.81
N VAL A 29 16.97 -10.24 4.69
CA VAL A 29 16.42 -9.23 3.78
C VAL A 29 16.08 -7.97 4.58
N GLU A 30 16.85 -6.91 4.33
CA GLU A 30 16.53 -5.59 4.87
C GLU A 30 15.50 -4.89 3.99
N PHE A 31 14.71 -3.99 4.59
CA PHE A 31 13.76 -3.17 3.84
C PHE A 31 13.79 -1.71 4.27
N LYS A 32 13.51 -0.81 3.31
CA LYS A 32 13.36 0.63 3.51
C LYS A 32 12.00 1.08 2.99
N LEU A 33 11.31 1.94 3.75
CA LEU A 33 10.01 2.49 3.38
C LEU A 33 10.13 3.99 3.12
N ILE A 34 9.99 4.41 1.86
CA ILE A 34 10.07 5.82 1.44
C ILE A 34 8.66 6.31 1.11
N VAL A 35 8.11 7.13 1.99
CA VAL A 35 6.77 7.72 1.86
C VAL A 35 6.83 9.02 1.05
N HIS A 36 5.81 9.21 0.20
CA HIS A 36 5.62 10.42 -0.60
C HIS A 36 4.35 11.15 -0.15
N LYS A 37 4.13 12.35 -0.71
CA LYS A 37 2.93 13.15 -0.46
C LYS A 37 2.02 13.05 -1.70
N GLY A 38 1.52 11.86 -1.96
CA GLY A 38 0.63 11.55 -3.09
C GLY A 38 1.35 11.20 -4.40
N LYS A 39 0.55 10.71 -5.36
CA LYS A 39 0.99 10.16 -6.66
C LYS A 39 1.98 11.00 -7.43
N GLN A 40 1.78 12.32 -7.49
CA GLN A 40 2.65 13.20 -8.28
C GLN A 40 4.06 13.24 -7.70
N HIS A 41 4.17 13.30 -6.36
CA HIS A 41 5.47 13.33 -5.69
C HIS A 41 6.17 11.96 -5.79
N LEU A 42 5.40 10.86 -5.67
CA LEU A 42 5.90 9.51 -5.91
C LEU A 42 6.49 9.37 -7.31
N GLU A 43 5.72 9.69 -8.35
CA GLU A 43 6.14 9.48 -9.74
C GLU A 43 7.34 10.34 -10.16
N LYS A 44 7.38 11.60 -9.70
CA LYS A 44 8.56 12.46 -9.92
C LYS A 44 9.80 11.90 -9.21
N SER A 45 9.62 11.26 -8.06
CA SER A 45 10.75 10.72 -7.30
C SER A 45 11.36 9.48 -7.94
N ILE A 46 10.55 8.62 -8.60
CA ILE A 46 11.00 7.38 -9.25
C ILE A 46 12.18 7.69 -10.17
N SER A 47 11.95 8.58 -11.14
CA SER A 47 12.96 8.98 -12.12
C SER A 47 14.27 9.46 -11.47
N ARG A 48 14.20 10.28 -10.42
CA ARG A 48 15.38 10.89 -9.81
C ARG A 48 16.10 9.93 -8.85
N ARG A 49 15.38 9.31 -7.93
CA ARG A 49 15.94 8.47 -6.86
C ARG A 49 16.53 7.19 -7.40
N LEU A 50 15.81 6.48 -8.27
CA LEU A 50 16.26 5.16 -8.75
C LEU A 50 17.53 5.28 -9.60
N ARG A 51 17.63 6.33 -10.43
CA ARG A 51 18.87 6.62 -11.19
C ARG A 51 20.08 6.87 -10.30
N GLN A 52 19.87 7.54 -9.17
CA GLN A 52 20.93 7.87 -8.22
C GLN A 52 21.19 6.76 -7.20
N TRP A 53 20.42 5.68 -7.20
CA TRP A 53 20.55 4.60 -6.23
C TRP A 53 21.66 3.63 -6.62
N GLN A 54 22.83 3.82 -6.01
CA GLN A 54 24.05 3.07 -6.27
C GLN A 54 24.26 1.85 -5.36
N ILE A 55 23.41 1.64 -4.37
CA ILE A 55 23.53 0.48 -3.47
C ILE A 55 23.26 -0.80 -4.27
N PRO A 56 24.23 -1.72 -4.39
CA PRO A 56 24.06 -2.96 -5.15
C PRO A 56 23.08 -3.90 -4.45
N ASN A 57 22.54 -4.89 -5.17
CA ASN A 57 21.57 -5.87 -4.65
C ASN A 57 20.29 -5.24 -4.03
N THR A 58 19.94 -4.04 -4.47
CA THR A 58 18.70 -3.35 -4.11
C THR A 58 17.61 -3.63 -5.13
N HIS A 59 16.45 -4.09 -4.69
CA HIS A 59 15.25 -4.22 -5.52
C HIS A 59 14.19 -3.22 -5.06
N PHE A 60 13.42 -2.71 -6.00
CA PHE A 60 12.41 -1.67 -5.74
C PHE A 60 11.01 -2.24 -5.81
N VAL A 61 10.16 -1.80 -4.87
CA VAL A 61 8.72 -2.04 -4.91
C VAL A 61 8.01 -0.68 -4.91
N VAL A 62 7.26 -0.38 -5.95
CA VAL A 62 6.43 0.83 -6.02
C VAL A 62 5.00 0.47 -5.65
N VAL A 63 4.49 1.07 -4.58
CA VAL A 63 3.11 0.89 -4.12
C VAL A 63 2.37 2.21 -4.32
N ARG A 64 1.30 2.15 -5.11
CA ARG A 64 0.49 3.31 -5.47
C ARG A 64 -0.99 2.95 -5.45
N ASP A 65 -1.85 3.88 -5.05
CA ASP A 65 -3.29 3.68 -5.12
C ASP A 65 -3.80 3.94 -6.54
N GLN A 66 -4.71 3.06 -6.97
CA GLN A 66 -5.35 3.17 -8.27
C GLN A 66 -6.09 4.50 -8.40
N ASN A 67 -6.86 4.87 -7.37
CA ASN A 67 -7.85 5.94 -7.46
C ASN A 67 -8.77 5.71 -8.68
N SER A 68 -9.14 6.77 -9.41
CA SER A 68 -9.92 6.69 -10.65
C SER A 68 -9.12 6.26 -11.90
N ALA A 69 -7.87 5.82 -11.77
CA ALA A 69 -7.04 5.45 -12.91
C ALA A 69 -7.31 4.02 -13.41
N ASP A 70 -7.07 3.79 -14.70
CA ASP A 70 -6.95 2.44 -15.25
C ASP A 70 -5.68 1.77 -14.69
N CYS A 71 -5.85 0.72 -13.89
CA CYS A 71 -4.74 0.07 -13.18
C CYS A 71 -3.72 -0.58 -14.12
N ILE A 72 -4.12 -1.02 -15.31
CA ILE A 72 -3.24 -1.63 -16.31
C ILE A 72 -2.35 -0.55 -16.89
N LYS A 73 -2.95 0.56 -17.36
CA LYS A 73 -2.19 1.71 -17.89
C LYS A 73 -1.30 2.34 -16.83
N LEU A 74 -1.80 2.45 -15.60
CA LEU A 74 -1.03 2.97 -14.48
C LEU A 74 0.20 2.09 -14.19
N LYS A 75 0.00 0.78 -14.09
CA LYS A 75 1.08 -0.17 -13.83
C LYS A 75 2.14 -0.11 -14.91
N GLN A 76 1.73 -0.04 -16.19
CA GLN A 76 2.67 0.09 -17.31
C GLN A 76 3.47 1.39 -17.22
N ARG A 77 2.81 2.53 -16.99
CA ARG A 77 3.49 3.83 -16.88
C ARG A 77 4.52 3.87 -15.74
N LEU A 78 4.19 3.32 -14.57
CA LEU A 78 5.15 3.24 -13.45
C LEU A 78 6.34 2.31 -13.77
N LYS A 79 6.06 1.20 -14.46
CA LYS A 79 7.10 0.30 -14.96
C LYS A 79 8.03 1.02 -15.93
N ASP A 80 7.50 1.78 -16.88
CA ASP A 80 8.28 2.55 -17.85
C ASP A 80 9.18 3.58 -17.16
N LEU A 81 8.67 4.29 -16.14
CA LEU A 81 9.48 5.23 -15.34
C LEU A 81 10.64 4.53 -14.62
N CYS A 82 10.43 3.33 -14.08
CA CYS A 82 11.49 2.54 -13.45
C CYS A 82 12.52 2.07 -14.48
N GLN A 83 12.06 1.62 -15.66
CA GLN A 83 12.94 1.19 -16.75
C GLN A 83 13.80 2.33 -17.28
N GLN A 84 13.22 3.52 -17.49
CA GLN A 84 13.95 4.74 -17.87
C GLN A 84 14.96 5.17 -16.79
N ALA A 85 14.73 4.76 -15.54
CA ALA A 85 15.66 4.97 -14.43
C ALA A 85 16.71 3.85 -14.28
N GLY A 86 16.74 2.87 -15.19
CA GLY A 86 17.68 1.74 -15.17
C GLY A 86 17.32 0.62 -14.19
N LYS A 87 16.09 0.59 -13.66
CA LYS A 87 15.59 -0.43 -12.71
C LYS A 87 14.48 -1.25 -13.37
N THR A 88 14.86 -2.14 -14.28
CA THR A 88 13.93 -2.91 -15.12
C THR A 88 13.19 -4.03 -14.37
N ASP A 89 13.71 -4.41 -13.21
CA ASP A 89 13.24 -5.44 -12.29
C ASP A 89 12.33 -4.90 -11.17
N ALA A 90 12.06 -3.60 -11.15
CA ALA A 90 11.19 -2.98 -10.15
C ALA A 90 9.78 -3.58 -10.18
N LEU A 91 9.28 -3.93 -8.99
CA LEU A 91 7.96 -4.50 -8.80
C LEU A 91 6.91 -3.41 -8.60
N ILE A 92 5.87 -3.39 -9.44
CA ILE A 92 4.75 -2.46 -9.30
C ILE A 92 3.56 -3.14 -8.64
N ARG A 93 3.03 -2.53 -7.57
CA ARG A 93 1.84 -2.94 -6.85
C ARG A 93 0.85 -1.79 -6.81
N ILE A 94 -0.34 -2.03 -7.36
CA ILE A 94 -1.44 -1.07 -7.38
C ILE A 94 -2.46 -1.52 -6.34
N VAL A 95 -2.83 -0.64 -5.43
CA VAL A 95 -3.94 -0.85 -4.50
C VAL A 95 -5.22 -0.45 -5.25
N CYS A 96 -5.98 -1.43 -5.73
CA CYS A 96 -7.06 -1.18 -6.71
C CYS A 96 -8.31 -0.50 -6.12
N HIS A 97 -8.57 -0.71 -4.83
CA HIS A 97 -9.66 -0.05 -4.12
C HIS A 97 -9.03 0.90 -3.09
N GLU A 98 -9.07 0.53 -1.83
CA GLU A 98 -8.60 1.34 -0.72
C GLU A 98 -8.02 0.39 0.32
N LEU A 99 -6.94 0.80 0.98
CA LEU A 99 -6.32 0.04 2.08
C LEU A 99 -7.34 -0.23 3.19
N GLU A 100 -8.31 0.66 3.36
CA GLU A 100 -9.36 0.58 4.36
C GLU A 100 -10.23 -0.66 4.22
N SER A 101 -10.30 -1.25 3.02
CA SER A 101 -11.00 -2.52 2.80
C SER A 101 -10.45 -3.64 3.69
N TRP A 102 -9.14 -3.61 4.00
CA TRP A 102 -8.50 -4.60 4.87
C TRP A 102 -8.99 -4.47 6.32
N PHE A 103 -9.23 -3.25 6.80
CA PHE A 103 -9.79 -3.02 8.14
C PHE A 103 -11.26 -3.43 8.21
N LEU A 104 -12.04 -3.17 7.15
CA LEU A 104 -13.42 -3.64 7.07
C LEU A 104 -13.53 -5.18 7.03
N GLY A 105 -12.46 -5.87 6.64
CA GLY A 105 -12.34 -7.32 6.69
C GLY A 105 -12.20 -7.90 8.10
N ASP A 106 -11.85 -7.09 9.10
CA ASP A 106 -11.75 -7.50 10.51
C ASP A 106 -12.32 -6.43 11.45
N LEU A 107 -13.64 -6.42 11.55
CA LEU A 107 -14.37 -5.53 12.42
C LEU A 107 -14.12 -5.78 13.92
N ALA A 108 -13.62 -6.97 14.29
CA ALA A 108 -13.22 -7.22 15.68
C ALA A 108 -11.92 -6.47 16.03
N ALA A 109 -10.97 -6.43 15.10
CA ALA A 109 -9.78 -5.60 15.25
C ALA A 109 -10.12 -4.10 15.30
N VAL A 110 -11.02 -3.63 14.43
CA VAL A 110 -11.50 -2.24 14.45
C VAL A 110 -12.22 -1.92 15.77
N GLU A 111 -13.10 -2.80 16.24
CA GLU A 111 -13.80 -2.66 17.52
C GLU A 111 -12.80 -2.44 18.67
N LYS A 112 -11.75 -3.28 18.72
CA LYS A 112 -10.71 -3.22 19.73
C LYS A 112 -9.85 -1.96 19.61
N ALA A 113 -9.46 -1.57 18.40
CA ALA A 113 -8.59 -0.41 18.16
C ALA A 113 -9.25 0.91 18.58
N PHE A 114 -10.56 1.05 18.38
CA PHE A 114 -11.31 2.26 18.68
C PHE A 114 -12.15 2.18 19.97
N ASN A 115 -12.02 1.09 20.73
CA ASN A 115 -12.80 0.85 21.96
C ASN A 115 -14.33 0.98 21.76
N ILE A 116 -14.82 0.49 20.62
CA ILE A 116 -16.24 0.45 20.26
C ILE A 116 -16.85 -0.84 20.81
N LYS A 117 -18.18 -0.94 20.94
CA LYS A 117 -18.86 -2.17 21.34
C LYS A 117 -19.84 -2.65 20.27
N GLY A 118 -19.77 -3.93 19.93
CA GLY A 118 -20.76 -4.60 19.07
C GLY A 118 -20.56 -4.39 17.57
N LEU A 119 -19.46 -3.78 17.14
CA LEU A 119 -19.05 -3.67 15.75
C LEU A 119 -18.67 -5.04 15.14
N ALA A 120 -17.99 -5.90 15.90
CA ALA A 120 -17.61 -7.24 15.47
C ALA A 120 -18.82 -8.08 15.04
N LYS A 121 -20.00 -7.84 15.66
CA LYS A 121 -21.26 -8.53 15.31
C LYS A 121 -21.75 -8.21 13.90
N GLN A 122 -21.25 -7.13 13.30
CA GLN A 122 -21.62 -6.72 11.95
C GLN A 122 -20.81 -7.43 10.86
N GLN A 123 -19.76 -8.20 11.19
CA GLN A 123 -18.85 -8.80 10.20
C GLN A 123 -19.58 -9.60 9.11
N ASN A 124 -20.66 -10.30 9.49
CA ASN A 124 -21.44 -11.14 8.57
C ASN A 124 -22.46 -10.37 7.71
N GLN A 125 -22.57 -9.06 7.87
CA GLN A 125 -23.41 -8.25 6.98
C GLN A 125 -22.86 -8.25 5.55
N LYS A 126 -23.76 -8.12 4.57
CA LYS A 126 -23.41 -8.22 3.14
C LYS A 126 -22.20 -7.37 2.73
N LYS A 127 -22.07 -6.16 3.28
CA LYS A 127 -20.98 -5.22 2.95
C LYS A 127 -19.60 -5.65 3.49
N PHE A 128 -19.54 -6.26 4.67
CA PHE A 128 -18.26 -6.55 5.35
C PHE A 128 -17.77 -7.99 5.15
N ARG A 129 -18.59 -8.86 4.56
CA ARG A 129 -18.16 -10.22 4.17
C ARG A 129 -17.20 -10.25 2.98
N ASP A 130 -17.26 -9.24 2.12
CA ASP A 130 -16.41 -9.11 0.93
C ASP A 130 -16.10 -7.62 0.72
N PRO A 131 -15.28 -7.02 1.61
CA PRO A 131 -15.03 -5.58 1.63
C PRO A 131 -14.27 -5.11 0.38
N ASP A 132 -13.56 -6.00 -0.33
CA ASP A 132 -12.88 -5.68 -1.59
C ASP A 132 -13.86 -5.27 -2.71
N ARG A 133 -15.16 -5.58 -2.57
CA ARG A 133 -16.19 -5.08 -3.50
C ARG A 133 -16.65 -3.66 -3.21
N LEU A 134 -16.25 -3.08 -2.08
CA LEU A 134 -16.61 -1.73 -1.71
C LEU A 134 -15.68 -0.74 -2.42
N ALA A 135 -16.25 0.19 -3.16
CA ALA A 135 -15.51 1.27 -3.80
C ALA A 135 -15.33 2.50 -2.88
N ASN A 136 -15.81 2.42 -1.64
CA ASN A 136 -15.85 3.51 -0.66
C ASN A 136 -15.51 3.01 0.76
N ALA A 137 -14.52 2.13 0.88
CA ALA A 137 -14.16 1.49 2.14
C ALA A 137 -13.73 2.52 3.21
N SER A 138 -13.04 3.57 2.83
CA SER A 138 -12.62 4.67 3.70
C SER A 138 -13.82 5.43 4.27
N GLU A 139 -14.82 5.73 3.45
CA GLU A 139 -16.07 6.35 3.90
C GLU A 139 -16.84 5.42 4.87
N GLU A 140 -16.95 4.14 4.53
CA GLU A 140 -17.60 3.16 5.40
C GLU A 140 -16.87 2.98 6.72
N LEU A 141 -15.53 2.94 6.71
CA LEU A 141 -14.72 2.87 7.93
C LEU A 141 -14.95 4.11 8.79
N GLY A 142 -14.95 5.31 8.21
CA GLY A 142 -15.25 6.57 8.92
C GLY A 142 -16.61 6.56 9.61
N LYS A 143 -17.66 6.01 8.96
CA LYS A 143 -18.99 5.84 9.58
C LYS A 143 -18.97 4.93 10.80
N LEU A 144 -18.09 3.93 10.83
CA LEU A 144 -17.99 2.97 11.92
C LEU A 144 -17.22 3.54 13.11
N VAL A 145 -16.11 4.24 12.84
CA VAL A 145 -15.16 4.63 13.90
C VAL A 145 -15.45 5.97 14.54
N LYS A 146 -16.36 6.79 13.96
CA LYS A 146 -16.81 8.11 14.45
C LYS A 146 -15.70 8.89 15.16
N ASP A 147 -14.96 9.68 14.39
CA ASP A 147 -14.04 10.69 14.94
C ASP A 147 -14.75 11.62 15.96
#